data_AF-A0A535KHM0-F1
#
_entry.id   AF-A0A535KHM0-F1
#
_cell.length_a   1.000
_cell.length_b   1.000
_cell.length_c   1.000
_cell.angle_alpha   90.00
_cell.angle_beta   90.00
_cell.angle_gamma   90.00
#
_symmetry.space_group_name_H-M   'P 1'
#
loop_
_entity.id
_entity.type
_entity.pdbx_description
1 polymer ?
#
loop_
_entity_poly.entity_id
_entity_poly.type
_entity_poly.pdbx_seq_one_letter_code
_entity_poly.pdbx_strand_id
1 'polypeptide(L)' 'MALSSRFEEALVFATRLHAGQRRKGTAIPYVAHLLGVTSIVLEQGGNEDEAIAALLHDAIEDQGGPATREE' A
#
# COMPACT_ATOMS: atom_id res chain seq x y z
N MET A 1 14.53 -7.15 11.19
CA MET A 1 13.14 -6.96 11.64
C MET A 1 12.29 -8.03 11.02
N ALA A 2 11.32 -8.59 11.74
CA ALA A 2 10.33 -9.51 11.17
C ALA A 2 9.02 -8.75 10.99
N LEU A 3 8.37 -8.91 9.82
CA LEU A 3 7.04 -8.39 9.56
C LEU A 3 6.01 -9.40 10.07
N SER A 4 4.97 -8.92 10.76
CA SER A 4 3.91 -9.73 11.34
C SER A 4 2.74 -9.91 10.38
N SER A 5 1.68 -10.59 10.84
CA SER A 5 0.44 -10.73 10.06
C SER A 5 -0.22 -9.37 9.74
N ARG A 6 0.04 -8.32 10.54
CA ARG A 6 -0.48 -6.97 10.26
C ARG A 6 0.02 -6.44 8.92
N PHE A 7 1.28 -6.68 8.61
CA PHE A 7 1.85 -6.29 7.32
C PHE A 7 1.24 -7.09 6.16
N GLU A 8 1.05 -8.41 6.35
CA GLU A 8 0.39 -9.26 5.36
C GLU A 8 -1.04 -8.80 5.08
N GLU A 9 -1.81 -8.50 6.13
CA GLU A 9 -3.17 -7.98 6.03
C GLU A 9 -3.22 -6.66 5.26
N ALA A 10 -2.32 -5.71 5.58
CA ALA A 10 -2.21 -4.45 4.85
C ALA A 10 -1.85 -4.65 3.37
N LEU A 11 -0.95 -5.58 3.06
CA LEU A 11 -0.58 -5.92 1.69
C LEU A 11 -1.77 -6.50 0.91
N VAL A 12 -2.48 -7.46 1.50
CA VAL A 12 -3.67 -8.08 0.89
C VAL A 12 -4.77 -7.04 0.70
N PHE A 13 -4.99 -6.17 1.68
CA PHE A 13 -5.94 -5.07 1.56
C PHE A 13 -5.59 -4.13 0.41
N ALA A 14 -4.37 -3.59 0.38
CA ALA A 14 -3.91 -2.67 -0.66
C ALA A 14 -4.01 -3.30 -2.06
N THR A 15 -3.56 -4.55 -2.21
CA THR A 15 -3.62 -5.25 -3.50
C THR A 15 -5.05 -5.45 -4.02
N ARG A 16 -6.01 -5.72 -3.12
CA ARG A 16 -7.43 -5.87 -3.47
C ARG A 16 -8.06 -4.51 -3.81
N LEU A 17 -7.83 -3.51 -2.97
CA LEU A 17 -8.38 -2.16 -3.14
C LEU A 17 -7.93 -1.57 -4.47
N HIS A 18 -6.66 -1.72 -4.83
CA HIS A 18 -6.06 -1.15 -6.04
C HIS A 18 -6.04 -2.12 -7.24
N ALA A 19 -6.74 -3.26 -7.20
CA ALA A 19 -6.65 -4.33 -8.22
C ALA A 19 -6.96 -3.84 -9.65
N GLY A 20 -7.93 -2.94 -9.78
CA GLY A 20 -8.32 -2.33 -11.05
C GLY A 20 -7.50 -1.09 -11.45
N GLN A 21 -6.77 -0.48 -10.52
CA GLN A 21 -6.13 0.81 -10.75
C GLN A 21 -4.86 0.68 -11.61
N ARG A 22 -4.61 1.71 -12.42
CA ARG A 22 -3.41 1.87 -13.25
C ARG A 22 -2.76 3.22 -12.94
N ARG A 23 -1.43 3.29 -13.07
CA ARG A 23 -0.72 4.57 -12.96
C ARG A 23 -1.14 5.49 -14.11
N LYS A 24 -1.40 6.76 -13.78
CA LYS A 24 -1.90 7.79 -14.70
C LYS A 24 -1.10 7.81 -16.01
N GLY A 25 -1.80 7.66 -17.13
CA GLY A 25 -1.19 7.69 -18.47
C GLY A 25 -0.40 6.44 -18.86
N THR A 26 -0.51 5.33 -18.12
CA THR A 26 0.23 4.09 -18.40
C THR A 26 -0.65 2.85 -18.23
N ALA A 27 -0.16 1.68 -18.68
CA ALA A 27 -0.79 0.38 -18.41
C ALA A 27 -0.27 -0.33 -17.15
N ILE A 28 0.61 0.34 -16.37
CA ILE A 28 1.27 -0.25 -15.21
C ILE A 28 0.27 -0.36 -14.05
N PRO A 29 0.10 -1.54 -13.41
CA PRO A 29 -0.72 -1.70 -12.22
C PRO A 29 -0.29 -0.76 -11.09
N TYR A 30 -1.24 -0.11 -10.42
CA TYR A 30 -0.91 0.87 -9.37
C TYR A 30 -0.18 0.24 -8.18
N VAL A 31 -0.47 -1.02 -7.85
CA VAL A 31 0.22 -1.77 -6.79
C VAL A 31 1.75 -1.81 -6.95
N ALA A 32 2.28 -1.69 -8.18
CA ALA A 32 3.72 -1.59 -8.40
C ALA A 32 4.34 -0.35 -7.74
N HIS A 33 3.61 0.78 -7.70
CA HIS A 33 4.02 1.98 -6.98
C HIS A 33 4.04 1.74 -5.47
N LEU A 34 2.95 1.20 -4.91
CA LEU A 34 2.84 0.92 -3.47
C LEU A 34 3.96 -0.01 -2.98
N LEU A 35 4.23 -1.08 -3.73
CA LEU A 35 5.32 -2.01 -3.42
C LEU A 35 6.70 -1.34 -3.53
N GLY A 36 6.89 -0.47 -4.52
CA GLY A 36 8.13 0.30 -4.68
C GLY A 36 8.41 1.25 -3.51
N VAL A 37 7.40 2.01 -3.07
CA VAL A 37 7.51 2.90 -1.90
C VAL A 37 7.78 2.08 -0.63
N THR A 38 7.07 0.96 -0.45
CA THR A 38 7.26 0.07 0.70
C THR A 38 8.68 -0.50 0.75
N SER A 39 9.23 -0.90 -0.42
CA SER A 39 10.62 -1.37 -0.53
C SER A 39 11.61 -0.31 -0.04
N ILE A 40 11.44 0.94 -0.47
CA ILE A 40 12.31 2.05 -0.06
C ILE A 40 12.26 2.24 1.45
N VAL A 41 11.08 2.23 2.07
CA VAL A 41 10.93 2.38 3.53
C VAL A 41 11.69 1.28 4.27
N LEU A 42 11.51 0.02 3.87
CA LEU A 42 12.18 -1.12 4.51
C LEU A 42 13.71 -1.05 4.32
N GLU A 43 14.19 -0.67 3.14
CA GLU A 43 15.62 -0.52 2.84
C GLU A 43 16.29 0.62 3.62
N GLN A 44 15.53 1.66 3.96
CA GLN A 44 16.01 2.79 4.77
C GLN A 44 15.87 2.56 6.29
N GLY A 45 15.56 1.33 6.71
CA GLY A 45 15.47 0.96 8.12
C GLY A 45 14.16 1.34 8.81
N GLY A 46 13.12 1.62 8.02
CA GLY A 46 11.78 1.87 8.53
C GLY A 46 11.21 0.65 9.27
N ASN A 47 10.33 0.93 10.23
CA ASN A 47 9.66 -0.08 11.02
C ASN A 47 8.41 -0.66 10.33
N GLU A 48 7.79 -1.66 10.96
CA GLU A 48 6.59 -2.31 10.43
C GLU A 48 5.44 -1.33 10.20
N ASP A 49 5.19 -0.41 11.13
CA ASP A 49 4.10 0.55 11.01
C ASP A 49 4.37 1.53 9.85
N GLU A 50 5.62 1.94 9.64
CA GLU A 50 6.02 2.77 8.51
C GLU A 50 5.87 2.03 7.18
N ALA A 51 6.21 0.74 7.14
CA ALA A 51 6.02 -0.10 5.95
C ALA A 51 4.53 -0.34 5.64
N ILE A 52 3.69 -0.52 6.66
CA ILE A 52 2.23 -0.60 6.52
C ILE A 52 1.69 0.75 6.02
N ALA A 53 2.14 1.87 6.58
CA ALA A 53 1.74 3.20 6.11
C ALA A 53 2.12 3.41 4.63
N ALA A 54 3.29 2.94 4.21
CA ALA A 54 3.69 2.97 2.81
C ALA A 54 2.77 2.15 1.89
N LEU A 55 2.31 0.98 2.31
CA LEU A 55 1.35 0.18 1.54
C LEU A 55 -0.01 0.86 1.40
N LEU A 56 -0.44 1.60 2.42
CA LEU A 56 -1.79 2.16 2.53
C LEU A 56 -1.89 3.65 2.19
N HIS A 57 -0.77 4.33 1.87
CA HIS A 57 -0.75 5.80 1.79
C HIS A 57 -1.76 6.41 0.82
N ASP A 58 -2.05 5.71 -0.29
CA ASP A 58 -3.01 6.16 -1.32
C ASP A 58 -4.39 5.50 -1.19
N ALA A 59 -4.62 4.64 -0.20
CA ALA A 59 -5.85 3.86 -0.09
C ALA A 59 -7.11 4.74 -0.01
N ILE A 60 -7.08 5.78 0.83
CA ILE A 60 -8.21 6.69 1.03
C ILE A 60 -8.39 7.63 -0.17
N GLU A 61 -7.29 8.19 -0.69
CA GLU A 61 -7.31 9.21 -1.74
C GLU A 61 -7.77 8.63 -3.10
N ASP A 62 -7.28 7.45 -3.46
CA ASP A 62 -7.41 6.95 -4.84
C ASP A 62 -8.55 5.96 -5.05
N GLN A 63 -8.95 5.20 -4.02
CA GLN A 63 -9.89 4.09 -4.19
C GLN A 63 -10.95 4.00 -3.09
N GLY A 64 -10.71 4.57 -1.91
CA GLY A 64 -11.50 4.26 -0.72
C GLY A 64 -12.53 5.30 -0.26
N GLY A 65 -12.22 6.59 -0.46
CA GLY A 65 -13.09 7.66 0.06
C GLY A 65 -13.34 7.54 1.58
N PRO A 66 -14.44 8.12 2.10
CA PRO A 66 -14.74 8.10 3.54
C PRO A 66 -14.89 6.69 4.13
N ALA A 67 -15.38 5.71 3.34
CA ALA A 67 -15.63 4.35 3.81
C ALA A 67 -14.34 3.62 4.21
N THR A 68 -13.27 3.80 3.44
CA THR A 68 -11.94 3.21 3.75
C THR A 68 -11.22 3.91 4.89
N ARG A 69 -11.70 5.06 5.37
CA ARG A 69 -11.14 5.73 6.54
C ARG A 69 -11.65 5.12 7.86
N GLU A 70 -12.81 4.47 7.82
CA GLU A 70 -13.48 3.91 9.00
C GLU A 70 -13.18 2.41 9.21
N GLU A 71 -12.53 1.78 8.24
CA GLU A 71 -12.04 0.39 8.27
C GLU A 71 -10.65 0.31 8.92
#